data_AF-A0A4T0B3G9-F1
#
_entry.id   AF-A0A4T0B3G9-F1
#
_cell.length_a   1.000
_cell.length_b   1.000
_cell.length_c   1.000
_cell.angle_alpha   90.00
_cell.angle_beta   90.00
_cell.angle_gamma   90.00
#
_symmetry.space_group_name_H-M   'P 1'
#
loop_
_entity.id
_entity.type
_entity.pdbx_description
1 polymer ?
#
loop_
_entity_poly.entity_id
_entity_poly.type
_entity_poly.pdbx_seq_one_letter_code
_entity_poly.pdbx_strand_id
1 'polypeptide(L)'
;MFRYGVSPRPEVEPIHVLRNALSLRSDIHIVFDQRRFVIVPKPLSSDETGRANYTLAVHVFSPSSSTQFAKFYHHIATQPLYGISLEYIFARFAWTVFAYSAQPLWIAQDGELTVKDYNGDQCTQLYQSRRARSLSASKRKRDNGNVV
;
A
#
# COMPACT_ATOMS: atom_id res chain seq x y z
N MET A 1 10.66 -14.36 -22.37
CA MET A 1 11.16 -13.00 -22.10
C MET A 1 10.11 -12.02 -22.64
N PHE A 2 9.30 -11.41 -21.77
CA PHE A 2 8.34 -10.40 -22.20
C PHE A 2 9.10 -9.14 -22.60
N ARG A 3 8.97 -8.72 -23.86
CA ARG A 3 9.49 -7.45 -24.33
C ARG A 3 8.54 -6.35 -23.85
N TYR A 4 8.85 -5.70 -22.74
CA TYR A 4 8.20 -4.43 -22.41
C TYR A 4 8.69 -3.39 -23.42
N GLY A 5 7.79 -2.88 -24.27
CA GLY A 5 8.12 -1.97 -25.38
C GLY A 5 7.70 -2.41 -26.79
N VAL A 6 6.83 -3.43 -26.94
CA VAL A 6 6.32 -3.81 -28.26
C VAL A 6 5.33 -2.78 -28.78
N SER A 7 5.73 -2.12 -29.88
CA SER A 7 5.06 -1.17 -30.76
C SER A 7 4.01 -0.24 -30.15
N PRO A 8 4.24 1.09 -30.13
CA PRO A 8 3.17 2.02 -29.85
C PRO A 8 2.04 1.77 -30.85
N ARG A 9 0.82 1.61 -30.34
CA ARG A 9 -0.36 1.75 -31.20
C ARG A 9 -0.28 3.17 -31.77
N PRO A 10 -0.40 3.37 -33.08
CA PRO A 10 -0.21 4.70 -33.68
C PRO A 10 -1.16 5.76 -33.10
N GLU A 11 -2.25 5.34 -32.47
CA GLU A 11 -3.29 6.19 -31.86
C GLU A 11 -3.03 6.54 -30.37
N VAL A 12 -2.03 5.94 -29.72
CA VAL A 12 -1.79 6.11 -28.28
C VAL A 12 -0.37 6.62 -28.08
N GLU A 13 -0.23 7.83 -27.54
CA GLU A 13 1.09 8.34 -27.15
C GLU A 13 1.79 7.31 -26.24
N PRO A 14 3.06 6.98 -26.51
CA PRO A 14 3.80 6.04 -25.67
C PRO A 14 3.87 6.60 -24.24
N ILE A 15 3.14 5.97 -23.31
CA ILE A 15 3.27 6.24 -21.88
C ILE A 15 4.76 6.12 -21.52
N HIS A 16 5.32 7.12 -20.83
CA HIS A 16 6.76 7.25 -20.56
C HIS A 16 7.41 5.93 -20.11
N VAL A 17 7.96 5.18 -21.08
CA VAL A 17 8.30 3.76 -20.91
C VAL A 17 9.36 3.57 -19.82
N LEU A 18 10.34 4.48 -19.76
CA LEU A 18 11.41 4.42 -18.76
C LEU A 18 10.93 4.77 -17.35
N ARG A 19 10.06 5.78 -17.20
CA ARG A 19 9.53 6.19 -15.89
C ARG A 19 8.47 5.22 -15.33
N ASN A 20 7.96 4.34 -16.17
CA ASN A 20 6.98 3.29 -15.86
C ASN A 20 7.60 1.87 -15.95
N ALA A 21 8.93 1.75 -15.99
CA ALA A 21 9.63 0.47 -16.01
C ALA A 21 10.37 0.24 -14.69
N LEU A 22 10.09 -0.89 -14.04
CA LEU A 22 10.78 -1.32 -12.84
C LEU A 22 11.55 -2.62 -13.13
N SER A 23 12.87 -2.60 -12.95
CA SER A 23 13.69 -3.80 -13.08
C SER A 23 13.58 -4.63 -11.80
N LEU A 24 13.13 -5.88 -11.94
CA LEU A 24 12.93 -6.82 -10.84
C LEU A 24 13.64 -8.13 -11.17
N ARG A 25 14.01 -8.88 -10.13
CA ARG A 25 14.46 -10.27 -10.30
C ARG A 25 13.37 -11.09 -10.99
N SER A 26 13.76 -12.07 -11.80
CA SER A 26 12.86 -12.82 -12.68
C SER A 26 11.74 -13.56 -11.95
N ASP A 27 11.95 -14.03 -10.73
CA ASP A 27 10.90 -14.60 -9.89
C ASP A 27 9.95 -13.53 -9.33
N ILE A 28 10.49 -12.38 -8.93
CA ILE A 28 9.72 -11.28 -8.32
C ILE A 28 8.82 -10.58 -9.34
N HIS A 29 9.28 -10.35 -10.57
CA HIS A 29 8.45 -9.69 -11.60
C HIS A 29 7.19 -10.51 -11.93
N ILE A 30 7.27 -11.84 -11.92
CA ILE A 30 6.10 -12.71 -12.15
C ILE A 30 5.05 -12.48 -11.07
N VAL A 31 5.46 -12.45 -9.81
CA VAL A 31 4.57 -12.26 -8.67
C VAL A 31 3.99 -10.83 -8.64
N PHE A 32 4.77 -9.85 -9.10
CA PHE A 32 4.32 -8.46 -9.28
C PHE A 32 3.28 -8.33 -10.41
N ASP A 33 3.49 -9.02 -11.53
CA ASP A 33 2.59 -9.03 -12.67
C ASP A 33 1.26 -9.72 -12.36
N GLN A 34 1.33 -10.78 -11.55
CA GLN A 34 0.18 -11.48 -10.95
C GLN A 34 -0.52 -10.69 -9.84
N ARG A 35 -0.07 -9.48 -9.52
CA ARG A 35 -0.69 -8.57 -8.54
C ARG A 35 -0.70 -9.14 -7.11
N ARG A 36 0.21 -10.08 -6.80
CA ARG A 36 0.25 -10.72 -5.48
C ARG A 36 0.90 -9.84 -4.41
N PHE A 37 1.59 -8.77 -4.81
CA PHE A 37 2.07 -7.73 -3.90
C PHE A 37 2.06 -6.37 -4.58
N VAL A 38 2.20 -5.32 -3.77
CA VAL A 38 2.33 -3.92 -4.17
C VAL A 38 3.46 -3.25 -3.42
N ILE A 39 3.88 -2.09 -3.91
CA ILE A 39 4.80 -1.19 -3.21
C ILE A 39 3.96 -0.02 -2.68
N VAL A 40 4.04 0.25 -1.37
CA VAL A 40 3.25 1.28 -0.70
C VAL A 40 4.13 2.17 0.16
N PRO A 41 3.78 3.46 0.31
CA PRO A 41 4.44 4.32 1.28
C PRO A 41 4.07 3.87 2.70
N LYS A 42 5.08 3.68 3.54
CA LYS A 42 4.94 3.37 4.95
C LYS A 42 5.61 4.43 5.81
N PRO A 43 4.95 4.89 6.89
CA PRO A 43 5.56 5.83 7.80
C PRO A 43 6.78 5.17 8.46
N LEU A 44 7.89 5.88 8.44
CA LEU A 44 9.02 5.65 9.34
C LEU A 44 8.67 6.28 10.69
N SER A 45 9.31 5.81 11.77
CA SER A 45 9.23 6.47 13.07
C SER A 45 9.54 7.95 12.90
N SER A 46 8.67 8.81 13.44
CA SER A 46 8.83 10.26 13.37
C SER A 46 10.15 10.66 14.01
N ASP A 47 10.99 11.37 13.24
CA ASP A 47 12.18 12.00 13.79
C ASP A 47 11.78 13.07 14.82
N GLU A 48 12.73 13.50 15.65
CA GLU A 48 12.54 14.49 16.73
C GLU A 48 11.97 15.84 16.23
N THR A 49 12.03 16.09 14.92
CA THR A 49 11.44 17.23 14.22
C THR A 49 9.93 17.12 13.97
N GLY A 50 9.28 16.01 14.32
CA GLY A 50 7.83 15.80 14.18
C GLY A 50 7.35 15.64 12.73
N ARG A 51 8.26 15.57 11.75
CA ARG A 51 7.92 15.38 10.33
C ARG A 51 7.76 13.89 10.05
N ALA A 52 6.63 13.51 9.45
CA ALA A 52 6.40 12.12 9.04
C ALA A 52 7.31 11.77 7.86
N ASN A 53 8.33 10.95 8.12
CA ASN A 53 9.16 10.36 7.07
C ASN A 53 8.46 9.11 6.53
N TYR A 54 8.63 8.82 5.24
CA TYR A 54 8.05 7.64 4.61
C TYR A 54 9.12 6.84 3.86
N THR A 55 8.97 5.52 3.88
CA THR A 55 9.73 4.61 3.03
C THR A 55 8.79 3.80 2.17
N LEU A 56 9.21 3.44 0.96
CA LEU A 56 8.48 2.50 0.13
C LEU A 56 8.72 1.08 0.66
N ALA A 57 7.65 0.33 0.86
CA ALA A 57 7.74 -1.04 1.35
C ALA A 57 6.80 -1.96 0.58
N VAL A 58 7.19 -3.23 0.50
CA VAL A 58 6.38 -4.27 -0.13
C VAL A 58 5.23 -4.66 0.80
N HIS A 59 4.03 -4.75 0.24
CA HIS A 59 2.85 -5.29 0.90
C HIS A 59 2.30 -6.46 0.07
N VAL A 60 2.33 -7.65 0.65
CA VAL A 60 1.82 -8.90 0.04
C VAL A 60 0.32 -9.02 0.29
N PHE A 61 -0.45 -9.24 -0.76
CA PHE A 61 -1.87 -9.55 -0.69
C PHE A 61 -2.09 -11.02 -0.32
N SER A 62 -3.11 -11.28 0.49
CA SER A 62 -3.43 -12.61 1.01
C SER A 62 -2.19 -13.35 1.55
N PRO A 63 -1.53 -12.82 2.60
CA PRO A 63 -0.29 -13.40 3.12
C PRO A 63 -0.47 -14.86 3.58
N SER A 64 -1.67 -15.22 4.04
CA SER A 64 -2.02 -16.58 4.46
C SER A 64 -1.99 -17.60 3.33
N SER A 65 -2.27 -17.21 2.08
CA SER A 65 -2.18 -18.10 0.92
C SER A 65 -0.75 -18.19 0.36
N SER A 66 0.19 -17.46 0.97
CA SER A 66 1.54 -17.18 0.42
C SER A 66 2.60 -17.19 1.52
N THR A 67 2.48 -18.07 2.52
CA THR A 67 3.19 -17.93 3.82
C THR A 67 4.70 -17.74 3.70
N GLN A 68 5.37 -18.50 2.85
CA GLN A 68 6.82 -18.36 2.62
C GLN A 68 7.16 -17.02 1.97
N PHE A 69 6.43 -16.61 0.93
CA PHE A 69 6.65 -15.35 0.24
C PHE A 69 6.37 -14.15 1.17
N ALA A 70 5.27 -14.21 1.92
CA ALA A 70 4.94 -13.18 2.91
C ALA A 70 6.01 -13.09 4.00
N LYS A 71 6.54 -14.21 4.48
CA LYS A 71 7.62 -14.21 5.49
C LYS A 71 8.85 -13.42 5.06
N PHE A 72 9.23 -13.50 3.78
CA PHE A 72 10.46 -12.87 3.28
C PHE A 72 10.26 -11.48 2.67
N TYR A 73 9.07 -11.17 2.16
CA TYR A 73 8.85 -9.94 1.38
C TYR A 73 7.77 -9.03 1.96
N HIS A 74 6.95 -9.47 2.92
CA HIS A 74 5.94 -8.60 3.50
C HIS A 74 6.57 -7.58 4.46
N HIS A 75 6.18 -6.30 4.31
CA HIS A 75 6.67 -5.17 5.10
C HIS A 75 8.17 -4.89 5.01
N ILE A 76 8.83 -5.39 3.97
CA ILE A 76 10.24 -5.10 3.70
C ILE A 76 10.34 -3.80 2.92
N ALA A 77 11.20 -2.88 3.39
CA ALA A 77 11.51 -1.64 2.70
C ALA A 77 12.21 -1.95 1.37
N THR A 78 11.83 -1.25 0.30
CA THR A 78 12.50 -1.39 -0.99
C THR A 78 13.84 -0.68 -0.94
N GLN A 79 14.76 -1.10 -1.80
CA GLN A 79 15.87 -0.22 -2.15
C GLN A 79 15.33 1.07 -2.79
N PRO A 80 16.05 2.20 -2.69
CA PRO A 80 15.64 3.44 -3.33
C PRO A 80 15.39 3.21 -4.82
N LEU A 81 14.19 3.56 -5.28
CA LEU A 81 13.80 3.44 -6.68
C LEU A 81 14.21 4.73 -7.40
N TYR A 82 15.09 4.61 -8.40
CA TYR A 82 15.55 5.75 -9.19
C TYR A 82 14.95 5.73 -10.59
N GLY A 83 14.62 6.91 -11.12
CA GLY A 83 14.14 7.06 -12.50
C GLY A 83 12.69 6.62 -12.73
N ILE A 84 11.96 6.22 -11.69
CA ILE A 84 10.56 5.76 -11.75
C ILE A 84 9.65 6.82 -11.15
N SER A 85 8.51 7.08 -11.78
CA SER A 85 7.51 8.02 -11.26
C SER A 85 6.66 7.36 -10.18
N LEU A 86 6.44 8.04 -9.05
CA LEU A 86 5.60 7.53 -7.96
C LEU A 86 4.15 7.33 -8.41
N GLU A 87 3.68 8.12 -9.37
CA GLU A 87 2.36 8.01 -9.99
C GLU A 87 2.15 6.63 -10.60
N TYR A 88 3.18 6.04 -11.23
CA TYR A 88 3.09 4.71 -11.82
C TYR A 88 3.10 3.60 -10.77
N ILE A 89 3.86 3.78 -9.68
CA ILE A 89 3.80 2.88 -8.52
C ILE A 89 2.39 2.91 -7.90
N PHE A 90 1.82 4.10 -7.75
CA PHE A 90 0.48 4.30 -7.23
C PHE A 90 -0.60 3.73 -8.15
N ALA A 91 -0.48 3.93 -9.47
CA ALA A 91 -1.38 3.35 -10.45
C ALA A 91 -1.36 1.81 -10.38
N ARG A 92 -0.17 1.22 -10.21
CA ARG A 92 -0.05 -0.23 -10.02
C ARG A 92 -0.67 -0.71 -8.71
N PHE A 93 -0.49 0.05 -7.63
CA PHE A 93 -1.16 -0.21 -6.36
C PHE A 93 -2.69 -0.21 -6.52
N ALA A 94 -3.26 0.86 -7.10
CA ALA A 94 -4.69 0.98 -7.33
C ALA A 94 -5.22 -0.18 -8.19
N TRP A 95 -4.50 -0.52 -9.27
CA TRP A 95 -4.89 -1.63 -10.14
C TRP A 95 -4.89 -2.99 -9.44
N THR A 96 -3.95 -3.23 -8.54
CA THR A 96 -3.98 -4.44 -7.71
C THR A 96 -5.16 -4.44 -6.74
N VAL A 97 -5.42 -3.31 -6.07
CA VAL A 97 -6.57 -3.18 -5.16
C VAL A 97 -7.87 -3.47 -5.90
N PHE A 98 -8.07 -2.88 -7.09
CA PHE A 98 -9.26 -3.12 -7.90
C PHE A 98 -9.41 -4.58 -8.35
N ALA A 99 -8.32 -5.29 -8.57
CA ALA A 99 -8.36 -6.71 -8.92
C ALA A 99 -8.76 -7.60 -7.73
N TYR A 100 -8.46 -7.18 -6.50
CA TYR A 100 -8.81 -7.91 -5.28
C TYR A 100 -10.15 -7.47 -4.65
N SER A 101 -10.65 -6.29 -4.99
CA SER A 101 -11.95 -5.81 -4.53
C SER A 101 -13.06 -6.42 -5.39
N ALA A 102 -13.81 -7.38 -4.84
CA ALA A 102 -15.02 -7.94 -5.47
C ALA A 102 -16.16 -6.91 -5.60
N GLN A 103 -16.02 -5.75 -4.95
CA GLN A 103 -16.94 -4.64 -5.00
C GLN A 103 -16.17 -3.41 -5.48
N PRO A 104 -16.77 -2.55 -6.32
CA PRO A 104 -16.12 -1.29 -6.62
C PRO A 104 -15.96 -0.51 -5.31
N LEU A 105 -14.90 0.29 -5.20
CA LEU A 105 -14.51 1.07 -4.03
C LEU A 105 -15.57 2.15 -3.73
N TRP A 106 -16.75 1.73 -3.27
CA TRP A 106 -17.81 2.60 -2.79
C TRP A 106 -17.78 2.56 -1.26
N ILE A 107 -17.79 3.73 -0.64
CA ILE A 107 -18.10 3.86 0.77
C ILE A 107 -19.62 3.99 0.84
N ALA A 108 -20.34 2.88 1.00
CA ALA A 108 -21.76 2.92 1.27
C ALA A 108 -21.96 3.47 2.69
N GLN A 109 -22.48 4.70 2.80
CA GLN A 109 -23.16 5.16 4.00
C GLN A 109 -24.62 4.78 3.85
N ASP A 110 -25.14 3.99 4.81
CA ASP A 110 -26.57 3.73 4.98
C ASP A 110 -27.31 3.06 3.80
N GLY A 111 -26.58 2.34 2.94
CA GLY A 111 -27.16 1.54 1.85
C GLY A 111 -27.51 2.33 0.58
N GLU A 112 -27.26 3.65 0.56
CA GLU A 112 -27.45 4.49 -0.60
C GLU A 112 -26.11 4.77 -1.30
N LEU A 113 -26.08 4.58 -2.62
CA LEU A 113 -24.84 4.68 -3.40
C LEU A 113 -24.60 6.14 -3.80
N THR A 114 -24.00 6.92 -2.90
CA THR A 114 -23.66 8.32 -3.17
C THR A 114 -22.23 8.46 -3.70
N VAL A 115 -22.07 9.07 -4.87
CA VAL A 115 -20.75 9.51 -5.37
C VAL A 115 -20.34 10.73 -4.55
N LYS A 116 -19.27 10.61 -3.76
CA LYS A 116 -18.69 11.72 -3.00
C LYS A 116 -17.23 11.87 -3.36
N ASP A 117 -16.84 13.08 -3.73
CA ASP A 117 -15.43 13.44 -3.88
C ASP A 117 -14.82 13.67 -2.51
N TYR A 118 -13.70 12.98 -2.26
CA TYR A 118 -12.94 13.11 -1.03
C TYR A 118 -11.58 13.70 -1.32
N ASN A 119 -11.20 14.75 -0.57
CA ASN A 119 -9.84 15.25 -0.59
C ASN A 119 -8.91 14.38 0.28
N GLY A 120 -7.59 14.61 0.20
CA GLY A 120 -6.59 13.81 0.92
C GLY A 120 -6.78 13.81 2.45
N ASP A 121 -7.16 14.95 3.01
CA ASP A 121 -7.39 15.09 4.46
C ASP A 121 -8.63 14.31 4.91
N GLN A 122 -9.71 14.37 4.13
CA GLN A 122 -10.95 13.62 4.38
C GLN A 122 -10.72 12.11 4.28
N CYS A 123 -9.96 11.65 3.29
CA CYS A 123 -9.55 10.23 3.18
C CYS A 123 -8.75 9.78 4.40
N THR A 124 -7.85 10.62 4.89
CA THR A 124 -7.03 10.34 6.09
C THR A 124 -7.91 10.23 7.33
N GLN A 125 -8.87 11.15 7.51
CA GLN A 125 -9.82 11.12 8.62
C GLN A 125 -10.75 9.89 8.56
N LEU A 126 -11.20 9.48 7.37
CA LEU A 126 -11.98 8.25 7.18
C LEU A 126 -11.18 7.01 7.57
N TYR A 127 -9.89 6.94 7.22
CA TYR A 127 -9.04 5.84 7.61
C TYR A 127 -8.75 5.83 9.12
N GLN A 128 -8.51 7.00 9.71
CA GLN A 128 -8.25 7.14 11.16
C GLN A 128 -9.50 6.85 12.00
N SER A 129 -10.69 7.25 11.55
CA SER A 129 -11.95 6.93 12.23
C SER A 129 -12.28 5.43 12.18
N ARG A 130 -11.77 4.71 11.17
CA ARG A 130 -11.88 3.24 11.03
C ARG A 130 -10.78 2.46 11.74
N ARG A 131 -9.73 3.08 12.31
CA ARG A 131 -8.87 2.36 13.26
C ARG A 131 -9.77 1.97 14.43
N ALA A 132 -10.11 0.69 14.50
CA ALA A 132 -10.67 0.10 15.70
C ALA A 132 -9.78 0.57 16.86
N ARG A 133 -10.38 1.31 17.81
CA ARG A 133 -9.76 1.57 19.11
C ARG A 133 -9.32 0.21 19.62
N SER A 134 -8.03 -0.08 19.52
CA SER A 134 -7.48 -1.27 20.13
C SER A 134 -7.81 -1.14 21.61
N LEU A 135 -8.73 -1.96 22.09
CA LEU A 135 -9.00 -2.14 23.51
C LEU A 135 -7.80 -2.87 24.11
N SER A 136 -6.63 -2.23 24.09
CA SER A 136 -5.53 -2.62 24.96
C SER A 136 -5.99 -2.27 26.37
N ALA A 137 -6.17 -3.30 27.20
CA ALA A 137 -6.59 -3.13 28.58
C ALA A 137 -5.68 -2.10 29.26
N SER A 138 -6.29 -1.04 29.80
CA SER A 138 -5.60 -0.03 30.58
C SER A 138 -4.80 -0.73 31.69
N LYS A 139 -3.49 -0.43 31.77
CA LYS A 139 -2.60 -0.91 32.83
C LYS A 139 -3.30 -0.71 34.18
N ARG A 140 -3.55 -1.80 34.92
CA ARG A 140 -4.00 -1.73 36.31
C ARG A 140 -2.95 -0.95 37.10
N LYS A 141 -3.39 0.12 37.76
CA LYS A 141 -2.60 0.86 38.75
C LYS A 141 -2.29 -0.13 39.88
N ARG A 142 -1.00 -0.33 40.21
CA ARG A 142 -0.61 -1.13 41.38
C ARG A 142 -1.12 -0.40 42.62
N ASP A 143 -1.83 -1.15 43.46
CA ASP A 143 -2.26 -0.71 44.77
C ASP A 143 -1.02 -0.60 45.66
N ASN A 144 -0.77 0.59 46.20
CA ASN A 144 0.29 0.78 47.20
C ASN A 144 -0.29 0.32 48.53
N GLY A 145 -0.06 -0.95 48.87
CA GLY A 145 -0.35 -1.47 50.20
C GLY A 145 0.39 -0.65 51.26
N ASN A 146 -0.36 0.06 52.10
CA ASN A 146 0.11 0.56 53.37
C ASN A 146 0.36 -0.66 54.28
N VAL A 147 1.63 -0.93 54.56
CA VAL A 147 2.02 -1.79 55.69
C VAL A 147 2.04 -0.88 56.91
N VAL A 148 1.14 -1.15 57.86
CA VAL A 148 1.21 -0.67 59.25
C VAL A 148 2.11 -1.60 60.03
#